data_AF-A0A2H0VCX1-F1
#
_entry.id   AF-A0A2H0VCX1-F1
#
_cell.length_a   1.000
_cell.length_b   1.000
_cell.length_c   1.000
_cell.angle_alpha   90.00
_cell.angle_beta   90.00
_cell.angle_gamma   90.00
#
_symmetry.space_group_name_H-M   'P 1'
#
loop_
_entity.id
_entity.type
_entity.pdbx_description
1 polymer ?
#
loop_
_entity_poly.entity_id
_entity_poly.type
_entity_poly.pdbx_seq_one_letter_code
_entity_poly.pdbx_strand_id
1 'polypeptide(L)'
;MKKLLMILVIIFIVFWGLALSLKNSTFGPDSFEYFFKTTGQWLDLNFLTIGAPEKQEKHLDLATIKLDDGDLTGYERELASAYFMAEQLALIDQKYILLLENVYNVTLEHLKREKKEIGLVEATQHYNEKAIKNLLQKHQHTPELTFEYNRLVEQRLILEEVREDLSQEQITTLNQARGVLEQGIEIEWAYDLVSEIN
;
A
#
# COMPACT_ATOMS: atom_id res chain seq x y z
N MET A 1 19.13 22.46 4.27
CA MET A 1 19.52 22.96 2.93
C MET A 1 18.70 22.35 1.78
N LYS A 2 18.56 21.02 1.66
CA LYS A 2 17.80 20.37 0.55
C LYS A 2 16.33 20.84 0.42
N LYS A 3 15.61 21.03 1.54
CA LYS A 3 14.21 21.53 1.53
C LYS A 3 14.08 22.98 1.02
N LEU A 4 15.04 23.85 1.36
CA LEU A 4 15.04 25.26 0.93
C LEU A 4 15.30 25.36 -0.58
N LEU A 5 16.21 24.54 -1.10
CA LEU A 5 16.52 24.46 -2.51
C LEU A 5 15.29 24.00 -3.33
N MET A 6 14.56 23.01 -2.84
CA MET A 6 13.35 22.50 -3.48
C MET A 6 12.23 23.56 -3.54
N ILE A 7 12.04 24.32 -2.46
CA ILE A 7 11.09 25.44 -2.43
C ILE A 7 11.48 26.51 -3.46
N LEU A 8 12.76 26.86 -3.55
CA LEU A 8 13.25 27.82 -4.55
C LEU A 8 13.06 27.34 -5.99
N VAL A 9 13.26 26.04 -6.25
CA VAL A 9 13.02 25.44 -7.57
C VAL A 9 11.53 25.46 -7.93
N ILE A 10 10.64 25.13 -6.99
CA ILE A 10 9.18 25.20 -7.21
C ILE A 10 8.75 26.64 -7.51
N ILE A 11 9.21 27.61 -6.71
CA ILE A 11 8.94 29.03 -6.95
C ILE A 11 9.43 29.44 -8.33
N PHE A 12 10.65 29.03 -8.71
CA PHE A 12 11.22 29.35 -10.01
C PHE A 12 10.39 28.77 -11.17
N ILE A 13 9.97 27.50 -11.09
CA ILE A 13 9.14 26.84 -12.13
C ILE A 13 7.78 27.54 -12.27
N VAL A 14 7.12 27.85 -11.15
CA VAL A 14 5.83 28.56 -11.16
C VAL A 14 5.98 29.95 -11.78
N PHE A 15 7.02 30.69 -11.40
CA PHE A 15 7.26 32.05 -11.90
C PHE A 15 7.62 32.06 -13.39
N TRP A 16 8.42 31.09 -13.85
CA TRP A 16 8.79 30.97 -15.26
C TRP A 16 7.64 30.52 -16.14
N GLY A 17 6.82 29.57 -15.66
CA GLY A 17 5.63 29.13 -16.37
C GLY A 17 4.58 30.24 -16.51
N LEU A 18 4.37 31.03 -15.45
CA LEU A 18 3.57 32.25 -15.49
C LEU A 18 4.11 33.27 -16.51
N ALA A 19 5.43 33.51 -16.51
CA ALA A 19 6.06 34.46 -17.43
C ALA A 19 5.96 34.00 -18.89
N LEU A 20 6.09 32.69 -19.17
CA LEU A 20 5.93 32.12 -20.50
C LEU A 20 4.47 32.16 -20.98
N SER A 21 3.52 31.90 -20.07
CA SER A 21 2.08 31.95 -20.38
C SER A 21 1.62 33.39 -20.65
N LEU A 22 2.15 34.38 -19.92
CA LEU A 22 1.89 35.80 -20.16
C LEU A 22 2.56 36.32 -21.45
N LYS A 23 3.75 35.82 -21.78
CA LYS A 23 4.49 36.21 -22.99
C LYS A 23 3.87 35.64 -24.28
N ASN A 24 3.23 34.48 -24.22
CA ASN A 24 2.57 33.83 -25.35
C ASN A 24 1.05 34.10 -25.38
N SER A 25 0.63 35.34 -25.12
CA SER A 25 -0.77 35.79 -24.95
C SER A 25 -1.71 35.61 -26.17
N THR A 26 -1.37 34.78 -27.15
CA THR A 26 -2.31 34.18 -28.10
C THR A 26 -3.11 33.03 -27.50
N PHE A 27 -2.72 32.53 -26.33
CA PHE A 27 -3.47 31.49 -25.65
C PHE A 27 -4.51 32.11 -24.68
N GLY A 28 -5.79 31.85 -24.94
CA GLY A 28 -6.93 32.39 -24.17
C GLY A 28 -7.00 31.93 -22.71
N PRO A 29 -7.99 32.39 -21.92
CA PRO A 29 -8.14 32.07 -20.49
C PRO A 29 -8.08 30.55 -20.19
N ASP A 30 -8.57 29.72 -21.11
CA ASP A 30 -8.58 28.25 -21.01
C ASP A 30 -7.17 27.63 -20.91
N SER A 31 -6.16 28.28 -21.50
CA SER A 31 -4.76 27.80 -21.47
C SER A 31 -4.06 28.08 -20.14
N PHE A 32 -4.41 29.19 -19.51
CA PHE A 32 -3.90 29.59 -18.21
C PHE A 32 -4.51 28.68 -17.15
N GLU A 33 -5.82 28.46 -17.22
CA GLU A 33 -6.53 27.48 -16.39
C GLU A 33 -5.94 26.07 -16.56
N TYR A 34 -5.66 25.65 -17.80
CA TYR A 34 -5.00 24.38 -18.07
C TYR A 34 -3.59 24.29 -17.47
N PHE A 35 -2.77 25.35 -17.58
CA PHE A 35 -1.43 25.40 -17.01
C PHE A 35 -1.46 25.32 -15.48
N PHE A 36 -2.35 26.07 -14.82
CA PHE A 36 -2.51 26.01 -13.36
C PHE A 36 -3.03 24.66 -12.88
N LYS A 37 -4.00 24.08 -13.60
CA LYS A 37 -4.51 22.75 -13.30
C LYS A 37 -3.42 21.69 -13.42
N THR A 38 -2.64 21.72 -14.51
CA THR A 38 -1.57 20.75 -14.77
C THR A 38 -0.40 20.92 -13.79
N THR A 39 -0.01 22.16 -13.50
CA THR A 39 1.06 22.47 -12.55
C THR A 39 0.64 22.17 -11.11
N GLY A 40 -0.61 22.46 -10.75
CA GLY A 40 -1.19 22.09 -9.45
C GLY A 40 -1.23 20.58 -9.26
N GLN A 41 -1.72 19.83 -10.25
CA GLN A 41 -1.69 18.37 -10.24
C GLN A 41 -0.26 17.82 -10.14
N TRP A 42 0.68 18.39 -10.89
CA TRP A 42 2.10 17.99 -10.81
C TRP A 42 2.72 18.29 -9.45
N LEU A 43 2.40 19.44 -8.84
CA LEU A 43 2.87 19.81 -7.50
C LEU A 43 2.26 18.92 -6.42
N ASP A 44 0.97 18.63 -6.48
CA ASP A 44 0.30 17.71 -5.56
C ASP A 44 0.89 16.30 -5.67
N LEU A 45 1.11 15.80 -6.89
CA LEU A 45 1.72 14.50 -7.12
C LEU A 45 3.16 14.45 -6.58
N ASN A 46 3.95 15.51 -6.76
CA ASN A 46 5.30 15.59 -6.20
C ASN A 46 5.26 15.72 -4.67
N PHE A 47 4.35 16.50 -4.09
CA PHE A 47 4.22 16.58 -2.64
C PHE A 47 3.86 15.24 -2.00
N LEU A 48 2.96 14.49 -2.65
CA LEU A 48 2.56 13.14 -2.26
C LEU A 48 3.73 12.16 -2.39
N THR A 49 4.51 12.23 -3.48
CA THR A 49 5.57 11.24 -3.79
C THR A 49 6.96 11.57 -3.21
N ILE A 50 7.25 12.83 -2.89
CA ILE A 50 8.55 13.23 -2.35
C ILE A 50 8.72 12.68 -0.93
N GLY A 51 9.74 11.84 -0.79
CA GLY A 51 10.10 11.19 0.48
C GLY A 51 8.97 10.31 1.02
N ALA A 52 8.08 9.86 0.15
CA ALA A 52 6.89 9.11 0.53
C ALA A 52 7.22 7.74 1.12
N PRO A 53 8.19 6.97 0.56
CA PRO A 53 8.67 5.75 1.20
C PRO A 53 9.17 5.98 2.64
N GLU A 54 9.99 7.00 2.87
CA GLU A 54 10.57 7.29 4.19
C GLU A 54 9.52 7.80 5.19
N LYS A 55 8.51 8.53 4.71
CA LYS A 55 7.36 8.94 5.54
C LYS A 55 6.52 7.74 5.94
N GLN A 56 6.27 6.83 5.01
CA GLN A 56 5.50 5.62 5.26
C GLN A 56 6.23 4.70 6.24
N GLU A 57 7.52 4.47 6.04
CA GLU A 57 8.37 3.68 6.94
C GLU A 57 8.31 4.24 8.36
N LYS A 58 8.39 5.57 8.52
CA LYS A 58 8.25 6.21 9.83
C LYS A 58 6.91 5.91 10.51
N HIS A 59 5.80 5.86 9.76
CA HIS A 59 4.51 5.49 10.35
C HIS A 59 4.46 4.01 10.76
N LEU A 60 5.13 3.12 10.02
CA LEU A 60 5.26 1.71 10.39
C LEU A 60 6.14 1.51 11.64
N ASP A 61 7.23 2.27 11.76
CA ASP A 61 8.06 2.30 12.96
C ASP A 61 7.26 2.79 14.18
N LEU A 62 6.49 3.87 14.01
CA LEU A 62 5.63 4.38 15.07
C LEU A 62 4.54 3.38 15.45
N ALA A 63 3.93 2.69 14.48
CA ALA A 63 2.97 1.63 14.76
C ALA A 63 3.62 0.53 15.63
N THR A 64 4.83 0.09 15.28
CA THR A 64 5.56 -0.91 16.08
C THR A 64 5.81 -0.44 17.51
N ILE A 65 6.28 0.81 17.70
CA ILE A 65 6.48 1.39 19.04
C ILE A 65 5.16 1.41 19.82
N LYS A 66 4.06 1.81 19.19
CA LYS A 66 2.74 1.85 19.83
C LYS A 66 2.24 0.47 20.24
N LEU A 67 2.48 -0.52 19.40
CA LEU A 67 2.17 -1.90 19.72
C LEU A 67 2.99 -2.40 20.91
N ASP A 68 4.31 -2.16 20.91
CA ASP A 68 5.20 -2.55 22.01
C ASP A 68 4.84 -1.83 23.33
N ASP A 69 4.26 -0.64 23.26
CA ASP A 69 3.72 0.12 24.41
C ASP A 69 2.33 -0.39 24.88
N GLY A 70 1.68 -1.29 24.14
CA GLY A 70 0.30 -1.74 24.39
C GLY A 70 -0.79 -0.71 24.02
N ASP A 71 -0.46 0.33 23.24
CA ASP A 71 -1.37 1.39 22.78
C ASP A 71 -2.00 1.00 21.44
N LEU A 72 -2.99 0.11 21.46
CA LEU A 72 -3.67 -0.39 20.25
C LEU A 72 -4.30 0.73 19.41
N THR A 73 -4.92 1.73 20.03
CA THR A 73 -5.51 2.86 19.29
C THR A 73 -4.43 3.69 18.59
N GLY A 74 -3.27 3.88 19.25
CA GLY A 74 -2.09 4.49 18.64
C GLY A 74 -1.57 3.66 17.47
N TYR A 75 -1.45 2.35 17.64
CA TYR A 75 -1.04 1.40 16.62
C TYR A 75 -1.92 1.50 15.36
N GLU A 76 -3.25 1.38 15.53
CA GLU A 76 -4.20 1.43 14.42
C GLU A 76 -4.13 2.75 13.65
N ARG A 77 -3.97 3.87 14.34
CA ARG A 77 -3.88 5.20 13.71
C ARG A 77 -2.64 5.34 12.83
N GLU A 78 -1.49 4.90 13.33
CA GLU A 78 -0.23 4.97 12.57
C GLU A 78 -0.27 3.98 11.41
N LEU A 79 -0.83 2.78 11.61
CA LEU A 79 -1.02 1.80 10.55
C LEU A 79 -1.95 2.30 9.44
N ALA A 80 -3.09 2.89 9.80
CA ALA A 80 -4.03 3.50 8.85
C ALA A 80 -3.35 4.60 8.01
N SER A 81 -2.47 5.39 8.64
CA SER A 81 -1.71 6.44 7.97
C SER A 81 -0.71 5.87 6.96
N ALA A 82 0.05 4.84 7.36
CA ALA A 82 0.98 4.13 6.48
C ALA A 82 0.26 3.46 5.29
N TYR A 83 -0.87 2.79 5.56
CA TYR A 83 -1.69 2.16 4.54
C TYR A 83 -2.26 3.17 3.55
N PHE A 84 -2.84 4.28 4.04
CA PHE A 84 -3.39 5.32 3.18
C PHE A 84 -2.32 5.89 2.24
N MET A 85 -1.13 6.19 2.75
CA MET A 85 -0.01 6.66 1.91
C MET A 85 0.34 5.63 0.82
N ALA A 86 0.50 4.36 1.18
CA ALA A 86 0.82 3.30 0.24
C ALA A 86 -0.24 3.15 -0.87
N GLU A 87 -1.52 3.19 -0.50
CA GLU A 87 -2.65 3.07 -1.44
C GLU A 87 -2.69 4.24 -2.43
N GLN A 88 -2.51 5.48 -1.96
CA GLN A 88 -2.49 6.66 -2.82
C GLN A 88 -1.30 6.65 -3.78
N LEU A 89 -0.13 6.21 -3.32
CA LEU A 89 1.08 6.14 -4.16
C LEU A 89 0.99 5.01 -5.20
N ALA A 90 0.43 3.86 -4.83
CA ALA A 90 0.21 2.76 -5.77
C ALA A 90 -0.86 3.09 -6.83
N LEU A 91 -1.76 4.05 -6.57
CA LEU A 91 -2.67 4.60 -7.60
C LEU A 91 -1.94 5.52 -8.60
N ILE A 92 -0.82 6.11 -8.20
CA ILE A 92 -0.05 7.05 -9.02
C ILE A 92 0.94 6.30 -9.93
N ASP A 93 1.69 5.34 -9.38
CA ASP A 93 2.75 4.64 -10.09
C ASP A 93 2.97 3.23 -9.52
N GLN A 94 3.08 2.24 -10.42
CA GLN A 94 3.29 0.83 -10.09
C GLN A 94 4.54 0.62 -9.23
N LYS A 95 5.58 1.45 -9.38
CA LYS A 95 6.82 1.30 -8.58
C LYS A 95 6.61 1.43 -7.07
N TYR A 96 5.48 1.99 -6.62
CA TYR A 96 5.16 2.16 -5.20
C TYR A 96 4.36 1.00 -4.59
N ILE A 97 4.09 -0.06 -5.35
CA ILE A 97 3.44 -1.28 -4.84
C ILE A 97 4.20 -1.89 -3.66
N LEU A 98 5.52 -1.86 -3.71
CA LEU A 98 6.37 -2.35 -2.62
C LEU A 98 6.07 -1.66 -1.27
N LEU A 99 5.45 -0.47 -1.28
CA LEU A 99 4.99 0.20 -0.07
C LEU A 99 3.77 -0.50 0.52
N LEU A 100 2.81 -0.96 -0.29
CA LEU A 100 1.68 -1.76 0.19
C LEU A 100 2.18 -3.08 0.78
N GLU A 101 3.16 -3.70 0.14
CA GLU A 101 3.83 -4.90 0.64
C GLU A 101 4.56 -4.66 1.97
N ASN A 102 5.13 -3.47 2.18
CA ASN A 102 5.81 -3.13 3.42
C ASN A 102 4.82 -3.02 4.60
N VAL A 103 3.66 -2.36 4.40
CA VAL A 103 2.58 -2.34 5.40
C VAL A 103 2.19 -3.76 5.76
N TYR A 104 2.01 -4.58 4.73
CA TYR A 104 1.59 -5.96 4.86
C TYR A 104 2.60 -6.84 5.64
N ASN A 105 3.89 -6.73 5.33
CA ASN A 105 4.93 -7.52 6.01
C ASN A 105 5.02 -7.18 7.50
N VAL A 106 4.97 -5.88 7.82
CA VAL A 106 5.07 -5.40 9.21
C VAL A 106 3.90 -5.90 10.06
N THR A 107 2.67 -5.78 9.55
CA THR A 107 1.49 -6.25 10.29
C THR A 107 1.47 -7.77 10.44
N LEU A 108 1.90 -8.52 9.42
CA LEU A 108 2.03 -9.98 9.52
C LEU A 108 3.02 -10.39 10.62
N GLU A 109 4.16 -9.70 10.73
CA GLU A 109 5.13 -9.96 11.78
C GLU A 109 4.58 -9.61 13.17
N HIS A 110 3.81 -8.53 13.30
CA HIS A 110 3.09 -8.20 14.54
C HIS A 110 2.11 -9.29 14.95
N LEU A 111 1.32 -9.78 13.99
CA LEU A 111 0.37 -10.87 14.22
C LEU A 111 1.03 -12.18 14.64
N LYS A 112 2.17 -12.53 14.03
CA LYS A 112 2.96 -13.71 14.43
C LYS A 112 3.49 -13.61 15.86
N ARG A 113 3.85 -12.40 16.30
CA ARG A 113 4.37 -12.13 17.65
C ARG A 113 3.26 -12.16 18.70
N GLU A 114 2.14 -11.49 18.43
CA GLU A 114 1.10 -11.19 19.42
C GLU A 114 -0.23 -11.91 19.08
N LYS A 115 -0.15 -13.22 18.79
CA LYS A 115 -1.26 -14.08 18.34
C LYS A 115 -2.54 -14.07 19.20
N LYS A 116 -2.49 -13.50 20.41
CA LYS A 116 -3.53 -13.61 21.44
C LYS A 116 -4.37 -12.35 21.63
N GLU A 117 -4.01 -11.23 21.01
CA GLU A 117 -4.74 -9.98 21.17
C GLU A 117 -5.78 -9.81 20.04
N ILE A 118 -7.05 -10.09 20.35
CA ILE A 118 -8.15 -10.14 19.37
C ILE A 118 -8.25 -8.86 18.53
N GLY A 119 -8.09 -7.68 19.14
CA GLY A 119 -8.14 -6.40 18.41
C GLY A 119 -6.98 -6.21 17.42
N LEU A 120 -5.79 -6.75 17.73
CA LEU A 120 -4.64 -6.72 16.84
C LEU A 120 -4.82 -7.65 15.65
N VAL A 121 -5.43 -8.83 15.89
CA VAL A 121 -5.77 -9.80 14.85
C VAL A 121 -6.74 -9.18 13.84
N GLU A 122 -7.83 -8.57 14.32
CA GLU A 122 -8.84 -7.94 13.47
C GLU A 122 -8.29 -6.75 12.66
N ALA A 123 -7.54 -5.86 13.30
CA ALA A 123 -6.95 -4.70 12.62
C ALA A 123 -5.93 -5.14 11.55
N THR A 124 -5.06 -6.09 11.90
CA THR A 124 -4.08 -6.65 10.96
C THR A 124 -4.77 -7.31 9.77
N GLN A 125 -5.78 -8.15 10.02
CA GLN A 125 -6.55 -8.83 8.99
C GLN A 125 -7.25 -7.84 8.06
N HIS A 126 -7.87 -6.80 8.60
CA HIS A 126 -8.56 -5.79 7.81
C HIS A 126 -7.64 -5.08 6.81
N TYR A 127 -6.50 -4.57 7.28
CA TYR A 127 -5.57 -3.84 6.41
C TYR A 127 -4.87 -4.77 5.42
N ASN A 128 -4.58 -6.01 5.83
CA ASN A 128 -3.97 -7.01 4.97
C ASN A 128 -4.89 -7.50 3.87
N GLU A 129 -6.16 -7.77 4.18
CA GLU A 129 -7.17 -8.09 3.18
C GLU A 129 -7.30 -6.99 2.14
N LYS A 130 -7.40 -5.75 2.60
CA LYS A 130 -7.54 -4.60 1.72
C LYS A 130 -6.31 -4.40 0.82
N ALA A 131 -5.11 -4.60 1.36
CA ALA A 131 -3.86 -4.54 0.60
C ALA A 131 -3.81 -5.62 -0.49
N ILE A 132 -4.03 -6.89 -0.13
CA ILE A 132 -3.99 -8.03 -1.06
C ILE A 132 -5.05 -7.87 -2.15
N LYS A 133 -6.29 -7.55 -1.77
CA LYS A 133 -7.39 -7.34 -2.74
C LYS A 133 -7.05 -6.24 -3.74
N ASN A 134 -6.49 -5.13 -3.28
CA ASN A 134 -6.04 -4.05 -4.16
C ASN A 134 -4.89 -4.48 -5.08
N LEU A 135 -3.95 -5.27 -4.59
CA LEU A 135 -2.84 -5.79 -5.41
C LEU A 135 -3.38 -6.75 -6.48
N LEU A 136 -4.25 -7.68 -6.10
CA LEU A 136 -4.81 -8.66 -7.04
C LEU A 136 -5.79 -8.06 -8.06
N GLN A 137 -6.55 -7.02 -7.69
CA GLN A 137 -7.48 -6.34 -8.61
C GLN A 137 -6.77 -5.40 -9.59
N LYS A 138 -5.64 -4.81 -9.20
CA LYS A 138 -4.91 -3.84 -10.04
C LYS A 138 -3.90 -4.49 -10.96
N HIS A 139 -3.48 -5.72 -10.66
CA HIS A 139 -2.62 -6.49 -11.54
C HIS A 139 -3.45 -7.55 -12.26
N GLN A 140 -3.27 -7.66 -13.57
CA GLN A 140 -3.57 -8.92 -14.24
C GLN A 140 -2.38 -9.83 -13.96
N HIS A 141 -2.62 -11.08 -13.59
CA HIS A 141 -1.54 -12.04 -13.37
C HIS A 141 -0.73 -12.19 -14.67
N THR A 142 0.52 -11.70 -14.67
CA THR A 142 1.45 -11.87 -15.79
C THR A 142 2.63 -12.74 -15.35
N PRO A 143 3.29 -13.47 -16.27
CA PRO A 143 4.44 -14.32 -15.94
C PRO A 143 5.55 -13.58 -15.17
N GLU A 144 5.73 -12.28 -15.43
CA GLU A 144 6.74 -11.42 -14.80
C GLU A 144 6.42 -11.07 -13.34
N LEU A 145 5.16 -11.20 -12.92
CA LEU A 145 4.68 -10.88 -11.56
C LEU A 145 4.32 -12.14 -10.76
N THR A 146 4.50 -13.34 -11.32
CA THR A 146 4.19 -14.65 -10.70
C THR A 146 4.81 -14.78 -9.30
N PHE A 147 6.04 -14.31 -9.11
CA PHE A 147 6.75 -14.40 -7.83
C PHE A 147 6.08 -13.55 -6.75
N GLU A 148 5.78 -12.29 -7.06
CA GLU A 148 5.08 -11.36 -6.19
C GLU A 148 3.68 -11.87 -5.87
N TYR A 149 2.96 -12.40 -6.86
CA TYR A 149 1.65 -13.01 -6.68
C TYR A 149 1.69 -14.20 -5.73
N ASN A 150 2.58 -15.17 -5.95
CA ASN A 150 2.75 -16.32 -5.05
C ASN A 150 3.01 -15.87 -3.62
N ARG A 151 3.92 -14.89 -3.46
CA ARG A 151 4.27 -14.36 -2.14
C ARG A 151 3.07 -13.74 -1.45
N LEU A 152 2.22 -12.99 -2.16
CA LEU A 152 1.01 -12.37 -1.60
C LEU A 152 -0.06 -13.38 -1.19
N VAL A 153 -0.23 -14.45 -1.96
CA VAL A 153 -1.20 -15.50 -1.63
C VAL A 153 -0.71 -16.38 -0.46
N GLU A 154 0.58 -16.74 -0.42
CA GLU A 154 1.21 -17.43 0.72
C GLU A 154 1.06 -16.61 2.00
N GLN A 155 1.25 -15.31 1.89
CA GLN A 155 1.04 -14.36 2.94
C GLN A 155 -0.42 -14.37 3.44
N ARG A 156 -1.42 -14.33 2.54
CA ARG A 156 -2.84 -14.46 2.92
C ARG A 156 -3.15 -15.78 3.62
N LEU A 157 -2.59 -16.88 3.14
CA LEU A 157 -2.71 -18.20 3.76
C LEU A 157 -2.26 -18.16 5.23
N ILE A 158 -1.09 -17.56 5.53
CA ILE A 158 -0.58 -17.45 6.90
C ILE A 158 -1.56 -16.68 7.82
N LEU A 159 -2.27 -15.67 7.29
CA LEU A 159 -3.25 -14.91 8.07
C LEU A 159 -4.47 -15.73 8.46
N GLU A 160 -4.97 -16.56 7.54
CA GLU A 160 -6.07 -17.45 7.88
C GLU A 160 -5.61 -18.51 8.87
N GLU A 161 -4.39 -19.03 8.75
CA GLU A 161 -3.87 -20.09 9.62
C GLU A 161 -3.61 -19.66 11.07
N VAL A 162 -3.47 -18.36 11.35
CA VAL A 162 -3.36 -17.89 12.73
C VAL A 162 -4.72 -17.77 13.44
N ARG A 163 -5.84 -17.99 12.73
CA ARG A 163 -7.16 -17.99 13.33
C ARG A 163 -7.38 -19.22 14.21
N GLU A 164 -7.87 -19.00 15.42
CA GLU A 164 -8.16 -20.07 16.38
C GLU A 164 -9.58 -20.65 16.21
N ASP A 165 -10.44 -20.03 15.39
CA ASP A 165 -11.86 -20.35 15.22
C ASP A 165 -12.21 -21.17 13.97
N LEU A 166 -11.20 -21.73 13.28
CA LEU A 166 -11.40 -22.44 12.02
C LEU A 166 -12.10 -23.80 12.18
N SER A 167 -13.06 -24.08 11.31
CA SER A 167 -13.64 -25.41 11.15
C SER A 167 -12.69 -26.38 10.45
N GLN A 168 -12.94 -27.69 10.61
CA GLN A 168 -12.14 -28.73 9.95
C GLN A 168 -12.19 -28.65 8.42
N GLU A 169 -13.31 -28.17 7.87
CA GLU A 169 -13.48 -27.93 6.43
C GLU A 169 -12.59 -26.77 5.97
N GLN A 170 -12.63 -25.64 6.66
CA GLN A 170 -11.75 -24.49 6.40
C GLN A 170 -10.27 -24.86 6.51
N ILE A 171 -9.87 -25.65 7.52
CA ILE A 171 -8.49 -26.16 7.64
C ILE A 171 -8.11 -27.03 6.43
N THR A 172 -9.04 -27.83 5.91
CA THR A 172 -8.78 -28.66 4.72
C THR A 172 -8.60 -27.79 3.48
N THR A 173 -9.44 -26.77 3.29
CA THR A 173 -9.34 -25.80 2.20
C THR A 173 -8.02 -25.03 2.25
N LEU A 174 -7.56 -24.59 3.44
CA LEU A 174 -6.25 -23.95 3.60
C LEU A 174 -5.10 -24.89 3.22
N ASN A 175 -5.13 -26.15 3.66
CA ASN A 175 -4.11 -27.13 3.28
C ASN A 175 -4.10 -27.39 1.76
N GLN A 176 -5.26 -27.34 1.10
CA GLN A 176 -5.35 -27.44 -0.34
C GLN A 176 -4.73 -26.21 -1.03
N ALA A 177 -5.05 -25.00 -0.59
CA ALA A 177 -4.45 -23.78 -1.12
C ALA A 177 -2.91 -23.78 -0.99
N ARG A 178 -2.40 -24.25 0.16
CA ARG A 178 -0.96 -24.46 0.39
C ARG A 178 -0.35 -25.43 -0.62
N GLY A 179 -1.01 -26.57 -0.86
CA GLY A 179 -0.56 -27.55 -1.84
C GLY A 179 -0.50 -27.02 -3.28
N VAL A 180 -1.40 -26.09 -3.64
CA VAL A 180 -1.39 -25.41 -4.95
C VAL A 180 -0.22 -24.43 -5.03
N LEU A 181 0.02 -23.62 -3.98
CA LEU A 181 1.14 -22.69 -3.90
C LEU A 181 2.51 -23.40 -3.98
N GLU A 182 2.67 -24.52 -3.28
CA GLU A 182 3.92 -25.31 -3.31
C GLU A 182 4.25 -25.87 -4.69
N GLN A 183 3.24 -26.14 -5.52
CA GLN A 183 3.41 -26.58 -6.90
C GLN A 183 3.75 -25.42 -7.85
N GLY A 184 3.49 -24.18 -7.46
CA GLY A 184 3.77 -22.98 -8.23
C GLY A 184 2.90 -22.82 -9.50
N ILE A 185 1.76 -23.51 -9.55
CA ILE A 185 0.78 -23.45 -10.65
C ILE A 185 -0.58 -23.01 -10.10
N GLU A 186 -1.41 -22.39 -10.94
CA GLU A 186 -2.79 -22.00 -10.58
C GLU A 186 -2.89 -21.08 -9.35
N ILE A 187 -2.02 -20.06 -9.26
CA ILE A 187 -1.96 -19.12 -8.13
C ILE A 187 -3.30 -18.40 -7.89
N GLU A 188 -4.04 -18.11 -8.96
CA GLU A 188 -5.39 -17.53 -8.87
C GLU A 188 -6.36 -18.47 -8.14
N TRP A 189 -6.27 -19.78 -8.40
CA TRP A 189 -7.08 -20.77 -7.70
C TRP A 189 -6.66 -20.93 -6.24
N ALA A 190 -5.36 -20.88 -5.94
CA ALA A 190 -4.90 -20.83 -4.55
C ALA A 190 -5.49 -19.62 -3.82
N TYR A 191 -5.54 -18.44 -4.45
CA TYR A 191 -6.15 -17.27 -3.87
C TYR A 191 -7.66 -17.43 -3.63
N ASP A 192 -8.38 -18.00 -4.59
CA ASP A 192 -9.82 -18.24 -4.45
C ASP A 192 -10.10 -19.17 -3.25
N LEU A 193 -9.34 -20.26 -3.11
CA LEU A 193 -9.44 -21.17 -1.98
C LEU A 193 -9.21 -20.49 -0.63
N VAL A 194 -8.21 -19.60 -0.52
CA VAL A 194 -7.98 -18.86 0.73
C VAL A 194 -9.08 -17.82 0.98
N SER A 195 -9.69 -17.27 -0.08
CA SER A 195 -10.78 -16.29 0.02
C SER A 195 -12.11 -16.90 0.48
N GLU A 196 -12.30 -18.22 0.33
CA GLU A 196 -13.48 -18.97 0.78
C GLU A 196 -13.55 -19.16 2.31
N ILE A 197 -12.48 -18.80 3.04
CA ILE A 197 -12.39 -18.96 4.50
C ILE A 197 -13.15 -17.85 5.27
N ASN A 198 -13.53 -16.78 4.56
CA ASN A 198 -14.29 -15.62 5.06
C ASN A 198 -15.80 -15.88 5.20
#